data_AF-A0A0C9ZPG2-F1
#
_entry.id   AF-A0A0C9ZPG2-F1
#
_cell.length_a   1.000
_cell.length_b   1.000
_cell.length_c   1.000
_cell.angle_alpha   90.00
_cell.angle_beta   90.00
_cell.angle_gamma   90.00
#
_symmetry.space_group_name_H-M   'P 1'
#
loop_
_entity.id
_entity.type
_entity.pdbx_description
1 polymer ?
#
loop_
_entity_poly.entity_id
_entity_poly.type
_entity_poly.pdbx_seq_one_letter_code
_entity_poly.pdbx_strand_id
1 'polypeptide(L)'
;LIKGAAFLRDGVDNEGSMNNMVHPALVTLVMDFFYMPLSVSSAFPKVFSCKVPRVTMCLAATALQAALDKYTQTGIQQDCQFKYGTYSKIFAGYLDMQHQIDKNPRHATKTWEL
;
A
#
# COMPACT_ATOMS: atom_id res chain seq x y z
N LEU A 1 -9.45 -12.99 1.05
CA LEU A 1 -8.65 -11.76 0.79
C LEU A 1 -9.03 -10.67 1.77
N ILE A 2 -8.06 -9.82 2.11
CA ILE A 2 -7.96 -8.81 3.20
C ILE A 2 -9.18 -8.79 4.13
N LYS A 3 -9.07 -9.14 5.42
CA LYS A 3 -10.19 -9.03 6.38
C LYS A 3 -10.10 -7.84 7.34
N GLY A 4 -8.90 -7.31 7.59
CA GLY A 4 -8.67 -6.23 8.58
C GLY A 4 -8.31 -4.85 8.01
N ALA A 5 -8.14 -4.71 6.70
CA ALA A 5 -7.73 -3.45 6.07
C ALA A 5 -8.64 -3.09 4.89
N ALA A 6 -9.93 -2.86 5.19
CA ALA A 6 -10.95 -2.60 4.17
C ALA A 6 -10.61 -1.38 3.28
N PHE A 7 -9.95 -0.36 3.84
CA PHE A 7 -9.50 0.83 3.12
C PHE A 7 -8.42 0.56 2.05
N LEU A 8 -7.81 -0.62 2.04
CA LEU A 8 -6.86 -1.05 1.00
C LEU A 8 -7.57 -1.74 -0.18
N ARG A 9 -8.90 -1.85 -0.16
CA ARG A 9 -9.68 -2.49 -1.21
C ARG A 9 -10.35 -1.45 -2.11
N ASP A 10 -10.40 -1.73 -3.40
CA ASP A 10 -11.15 -0.94 -4.38
C ASP A 10 -12.37 -1.70 -4.91
N GLY A 11 -13.26 -2.07 -3.98
CA GLY A 11 -14.45 -2.87 -4.32
C GLY A 11 -14.13 -4.26 -4.89
N VAL A 12 -14.93 -4.67 -5.88
CA VAL A 12 -14.80 -5.93 -6.63
C VAL A 12 -14.75 -5.63 -8.12
N ASP A 13 -14.07 -6.48 -8.89
CA ASP A 13 -14.08 -6.41 -10.33
C ASP A 13 -15.38 -6.95 -10.95
N ASN A 14 -15.48 -6.87 -12.27
CA ASN A 14 -16.60 -7.38 -13.07
C ASN A 14 -16.82 -8.90 -12.93
N GLU A 15 -15.86 -9.62 -12.38
CA GLU A 15 -15.89 -11.08 -12.15
C GLU A 15 -16.22 -11.42 -10.68
N GLY A 16 -16.51 -10.42 -9.85
CA GLY A 16 -16.84 -10.58 -8.43
C GLY A 16 -15.61 -10.80 -7.52
N SER A 17 -14.41 -10.57 -8.04
CA SER A 17 -13.14 -10.75 -7.31
C SER A 17 -12.68 -9.44 -6.67
N MET A 18 -12.31 -9.50 -5.38
CA MET A 18 -11.88 -8.32 -4.64
C MET A 18 -10.62 -7.67 -5.24
N ASN A 19 -10.66 -6.35 -5.35
CA ASN A 19 -9.55 -5.51 -5.76
C ASN A 19 -8.72 -5.16 -4.53
N ASN A 20 -7.74 -5.99 -4.19
CA ASN A 20 -6.93 -5.83 -2.97
C ASN A 20 -5.65 -5.07 -3.27
N MET A 21 -5.24 -4.18 -2.36
CA MET A 21 -4.03 -3.35 -2.49
C MET A 21 -4.02 -2.47 -3.74
N VAL A 22 -5.19 -2.05 -4.21
CA VAL A 22 -5.35 -1.20 -5.42
C VAL A 22 -6.27 -0.02 -5.18
N HIS A 23 -6.55 0.32 -3.91
CA HIS A 23 -7.34 1.51 -3.60
C HIS A 23 -6.67 2.77 -4.20
N PRO A 24 -7.40 3.64 -4.93
CA PRO A 24 -6.80 4.78 -5.64
C PRO A 24 -5.88 5.65 -4.78
N ALA A 25 -6.27 5.95 -3.54
CA ALA A 25 -5.43 6.70 -2.59
C ALA A 25 -4.07 6.04 -2.29
N LEU A 26 -4.01 4.70 -2.27
CA LEU A 26 -2.76 3.95 -2.11
C LEU A 26 -1.89 4.09 -3.35
N VAL A 27 -2.49 3.96 -4.54
CA VAL A 27 -1.79 4.10 -5.82
C VAL A 27 -1.18 5.50 -5.94
N THR A 28 -1.99 6.53 -5.69
CA THR A 28 -1.54 7.93 -5.71
C THR A 28 -0.38 8.14 -4.74
N LEU A 29 -0.50 7.67 -3.49
CA LEU A 29 0.58 7.83 -2.51
C LEU A 29 1.89 7.15 -2.96
N VAL A 30 1.78 5.97 -3.57
CA VAL A 30 2.95 5.24 -4.10
C VAL A 30 3.60 6.02 -5.23
N MET A 31 2.81 6.54 -6.17
CA MET A 31 3.33 7.31 -7.30
C MET A 31 3.96 8.63 -6.85
N ASP A 32 3.27 9.37 -5.99
CA ASP A 32 3.71 10.69 -5.52
C ASP A 32 5.01 10.57 -4.70
N PHE A 33 5.13 9.56 -3.84
CA PHE A 33 6.29 9.44 -2.97
C PHE A 33 7.47 8.72 -3.64
N PHE A 34 7.22 7.64 -4.37
CA PHE A 34 8.29 6.79 -4.89
C PHE A 34 8.66 7.06 -6.35
N TYR A 35 7.80 7.72 -7.14
CA TYR A 35 7.97 7.87 -8.59
C TYR A 35 8.05 9.32 -9.11
N MET A 36 7.83 10.34 -8.27
CA MET A 36 8.01 11.74 -8.65
C MET A 36 9.47 12.10 -9.02
N PRO A 37 9.72 13.24 -9.71
CA PRO A 37 11.08 13.73 -9.91
C PRO A 37 11.82 13.86 -8.57
N LEU A 38 13.08 13.41 -8.51
CA LEU A 38 13.91 13.34 -7.28
C LEU A 38 13.41 12.33 -6.22
N SER A 39 12.55 11.39 -6.61
CA SER A 39 12.06 10.32 -5.71
C SER A 39 13.05 9.16 -5.55
N VAL A 40 12.67 8.22 -4.68
CA VAL A 40 13.41 6.98 -4.44
C VAL A 40 13.63 6.18 -5.73
N SER A 41 12.67 6.14 -6.66
CA SER A 41 12.85 5.43 -7.94
C SER A 41 13.97 5.99 -8.78
N SER A 42 14.19 7.32 -8.75
CA SER A 42 15.27 7.97 -9.48
C SER A 42 16.65 7.62 -8.93
N ALA A 43 16.75 7.39 -7.61
CA ALA A 43 17.97 6.94 -6.95
C ALA A 43 18.24 5.44 -7.15
N PHE A 44 17.19 4.63 -7.34
CA PHE A 44 17.29 3.17 -7.46
C PHE A 44 16.59 2.64 -8.72
N PRO A 45 16.97 3.09 -9.93
CA PRO A 45 16.22 2.82 -11.15
C PRO A 45 16.08 1.31 -11.45
N LYS A 46 17.11 0.50 -11.13
CA LYS A 46 17.07 -0.96 -11.33
C LYS A 46 15.99 -1.66 -10.48
N VAL A 47 15.66 -1.11 -9.31
CA VAL A 47 14.65 -1.69 -8.41
C VAL A 47 13.24 -1.31 -8.85
N PHE A 48 13.08 -0.12 -9.45
CA PHE A 48 11.79 0.46 -9.79
C PHE A 48 11.44 0.40 -11.30
N SER A 49 12.30 -0.15 -12.15
CA SER A 49 12.21 -0.06 -13.62
C SER A 49 11.07 -0.84 -14.27
N CYS A 50 10.56 -1.90 -13.63
CA CYS A 50 9.59 -2.79 -14.26
C CYS A 50 8.25 -2.85 -13.54
N LYS A 51 8.27 -2.91 -12.21
CA LYS A 51 7.07 -3.06 -11.38
C LYS A 51 7.28 -2.30 -10.08
N VAL A 52 6.18 -1.83 -9.50
CA VAL A 52 6.19 -1.29 -8.14
C VAL A 52 6.64 -2.38 -7.16
N PRO A 53 7.73 -2.14 -6.40
CA PRO A 53 8.17 -3.11 -5.40
C PRO A 53 7.08 -3.36 -4.34
N ARG A 54 6.86 -4.62 -3.96
CA ARG A 54 5.87 -4.96 -2.92
C ARG A 54 6.09 -4.25 -1.60
N VAL A 55 7.36 -4.03 -1.26
CA VAL A 55 7.77 -3.32 -0.06
C VAL A 55 7.29 -1.87 -0.08
N THR A 56 7.28 -1.18 -1.23
CA THR A 56 6.83 0.22 -1.29
C THR A 56 5.32 0.32 -1.17
N MET A 57 4.57 -0.60 -1.79
CA MET A 57 3.13 -0.75 -1.58
C MET A 57 2.78 -0.95 -0.10
N CYS A 58 3.45 -1.87 0.59
CA CYS A 58 3.20 -2.15 2.00
C CYS A 58 3.59 -0.96 2.89
N LEU A 59 4.66 -0.23 2.53
CA LEU A 59 5.08 0.96 3.26
C LEU A 59 4.06 2.10 3.12
N ALA A 60 3.57 2.36 1.90
CA ALA A 60 2.51 3.33 1.65
C ALA A 60 1.20 2.95 2.36
N ALA A 61 0.81 1.68 2.33
CA ALA A 61 -0.35 1.17 3.08
C ALA A 61 -0.20 1.40 4.59
N THR A 62 1.02 1.21 5.12
CA THR A 62 1.32 1.48 6.53
C THR A 62 1.21 2.97 6.86
N ALA A 63 1.70 3.85 5.99
CA ALA A 63 1.57 5.30 6.16
C ALA A 63 0.10 5.76 6.12
N LEU A 64 -0.70 5.19 5.21
CA LEU A 64 -2.14 5.45 5.15
C LEU A 64 -2.85 4.98 6.42
N GLN A 65 -2.56 3.77 6.90
CA GLN A 65 -3.11 3.28 8.18
C GLN A 65 -2.76 4.25 9.31
N ALA A 66 -1.50 4.68 9.41
CA ALA A 66 -1.04 5.61 10.43
C ALA A 66 -1.81 6.94 10.41
N ALA A 67 -2.06 7.49 9.22
CA ALA A 67 -2.82 8.72 9.05
C ALA A 67 -4.30 8.52 9.42
N LEU A 68 -4.91 7.42 8.97
CA LEU A 68 -6.30 7.09 9.28
C LEU A 68 -6.52 6.84 10.78
N ASP A 69 -5.67 6.04 11.41
CA ASP A 69 -5.74 5.78 12.86
C ASP A 69 -5.68 7.08 13.65
N LYS A 70 -4.78 7.99 13.24
CA LYS A 70 -4.65 9.28 13.90
C LYS A 70 -5.90 10.13 13.71
N TYR A 71 -6.40 10.22 12.48
CA TYR A 71 -7.62 10.95 12.16
C TYR A 71 -8.85 10.39 12.90
N THR A 72 -9.00 9.06 12.99
CA THR A 72 -10.08 8.43 13.74
C THR A 72 -10.03 8.75 15.23
N GLN A 73 -8.83 8.90 15.81
CA GLN A 73 -8.67 9.24 17.22
C GLN A 73 -8.93 10.72 17.52
N THR A 74 -8.50 11.63 16.65
CA THR A 74 -8.51 13.08 16.93
C THR A 74 -9.61 13.84 16.22
N GLY A 75 -10.21 13.26 15.17
CA GLY A 75 -11.20 13.90 14.30
C GLY A 75 -10.63 15.00 13.39
N ILE A 76 -9.31 15.24 13.41
CA ILE A 76 -8.65 16.31 12.65
C ILE A 76 -7.45 15.78 11.88
N GLN A 77 -7.21 16.37 10.70
CA GLN A 77 -5.97 16.12 9.97
C GLN A 77 -4.81 16.77 10.72
N GLN A 78 -3.80 15.98 11.04
CA GLN A 78 -2.60 16.45 11.71
C GLN A 78 -1.40 15.57 11.40
N ASP A 79 -0.21 16.12 11.63
CA ASP A 79 1.03 15.37 11.46
C ASP A 79 1.08 14.15 12.38
N CYS A 80 1.56 13.05 11.82
CA CYS A 80 1.79 11.80 12.52
C CYS A 80 3.26 11.43 12.42
N GLN A 81 3.89 11.18 13.57
CA GLN A 81 5.26 10.73 13.62
C GLN A 81 5.36 9.26 13.16
N PHE A 82 5.80 9.05 11.92
CA PHE A 82 5.94 7.72 11.34
C PHE A 82 7.24 7.04 11.82
N LYS A 83 7.15 6.29 12.92
CA LYS A 83 8.30 5.64 13.58
C LYS A 83 8.28 4.12 13.45
N TYR A 84 9.46 3.53 13.24
CA TYR A 84 9.63 2.09 13.13
C TYR A 84 9.05 1.30 14.32
N GLY A 85 9.35 1.72 15.55
CA GLY A 85 8.88 1.02 16.76
C GLY A 85 7.35 0.96 16.87
N THR A 86 6.66 1.95 16.29
CA THR A 86 5.20 2.03 16.29
C THR A 86 4.58 1.19 15.16
N TYR A 87 5.13 1.27 13.95
CA TYR A 87 4.47 0.78 12.74
C TYR A 87 5.06 -0.51 12.16
N SER A 88 6.17 -1.02 12.69
CA SER A 88 6.83 -2.25 12.20
C SER A 88 5.90 -3.47 12.18
N LYS A 89 5.06 -3.66 13.20
CA LYS A 89 4.09 -4.76 13.24
C LYS A 89 3.02 -4.64 12.16
N ILE A 90 2.53 -3.43 11.90
CA ILE A 90 1.52 -3.16 10.86
C ILE A 90 2.14 -3.43 9.48
N PHE A 91 3.35 -2.91 9.24
CA PHE A 91 4.10 -3.15 8.02
C PHE A 91 4.35 -4.64 7.76
N ALA A 92 4.78 -5.40 8.78
CA ALA A 92 4.96 -6.85 8.68
C ALA A 92 3.65 -7.58 8.38
N GLY A 93 2.53 -7.13 8.97
CA GLY A 93 1.20 -7.64 8.66
C GLY A 93 0.81 -7.41 7.20
N TYR A 94 1.13 -6.24 6.64
CA TYR A 94 0.89 -5.97 5.22
C TYR A 94 1.79 -6.78 4.29
N LEU A 95 3.04 -7.05 4.67
CA LEU A 95 3.89 -7.96 3.90
C LEU A 95 3.33 -9.38 3.86
N ASP A 96 2.86 -9.93 4.99
CA ASP A 96 2.23 -11.25 5.01
C ASP A 96 0.95 -11.26 4.14
N MET A 97 0.14 -10.21 4.24
CA MET A 97 -1.07 -10.05 3.44
C MET A 97 -0.77 -9.98 1.94
N GLN A 98 0.24 -9.20 1.53
CA GLN A 98 0.68 -9.12 0.15
C GLN A 98 1.22 -10.47 -0.34
N HIS A 99 1.95 -11.21 0.50
CA HIS A 99 2.40 -12.56 0.19
C HIS A 99 1.24 -13.54 -0.04
N GLN A 100 0.17 -13.45 0.76
CA GLN A 100 -1.06 -14.23 0.54
C GLN A 100 -1.79 -13.82 -0.75
N ILE A 101 -1.80 -12.53 -1.09
CA ILE A 101 -2.35 -12.02 -2.35
C ILE A 101 -1.57 -12.58 -3.54
N ASP A 102 -0.24 -12.53 -3.49
CA ASP A 102 0.65 -12.96 -4.57
C ASP A 102 0.57 -14.49 -4.82
N LYS A 103 0.15 -15.28 -3.82
CA LYS A 103 -0.15 -16.72 -4.00
C LYS A 103 -1.38 -16.99 -4.87
N ASN A 104 -2.23 -15.98 -5.09
CA ASN A 104 -3.38 -16.10 -5.98
C ASN A 104 -3.10 -15.35 -7.29
N PRO A 105 -2.86 -16.06 -8.41
CA PRO A 105 -2.48 -15.46 -9.68
C PRO A 105 -3.43 -14.34 -10.15
N ARG A 106 -4.75 -14.49 -9.93
CA ARG A 106 -5.74 -13.50 -10.34
C ARG A 106 -5.61 -12.19 -9.56
N HIS A 107 -5.26 -12.24 -8.27
CA HIS A 107 -5.07 -11.04 -7.47
C HIS A 107 -3.66 -10.46 -7.58
N ALA A 108 -2.66 -11.31 -7.86
CA ALA A 108 -1.28 -10.89 -8.10
C ALA A 108 -1.18 -9.94 -9.30
N THR A 109 -1.87 -10.24 -10.41
CA THR A 109 -1.84 -9.42 -11.63
C THR A 109 -2.35 -7.99 -11.39
N LYS A 110 -3.42 -7.84 -10.60
CA LYS A 110 -4.02 -6.52 -10.31
C LYS A 110 -3.08 -5.54 -9.61
N THR A 111 -2.15 -6.07 -8.80
CA THR A 111 -1.16 -5.25 -8.10
C THR A 111 0.12 -5.04 -8.91
N TRP A 112 0.25 -5.65 -10.10
CA TRP A 112 1.36 -5.41 -11.04
C TRP A 112 1.05 -4.32 -12.06
N GLU A 113 -0.24 -4.02 -12.26
CA GLU A 113 -0.73 -3.01 -13.21
C GLU A 113 -0.84 -1.61 -12.60
N LEU A 114 -0.40 -1.46 -11.34
CA LEU A 114 -0.19 -0.18 -10.69
C LEU A 114 1.01 0.55 -11.28
#